data_AF-A0A3D3GW15-F1
#
_entry.id   AF-A0A3D3GW15-F1
#
_cell.length_a   1.000
_cell.length_b   1.000
_cell.length_c   1.000
_cell.angle_alpha   90.00
_cell.angle_beta   90.00
_cell.angle_gamma   90.00
#
_symmetry.space_group_name_H-M   'P 1'
#
loop_
_entity.id
_entity.type
_entity.pdbx_description
1 polymer ?
#
loop_
_entity_poly.entity_id
_entity_poly.type
_entity_poly.pdbx_seq_one_letter_code
_entity_poly.pdbx_strand_id
1 'polypeptide(L)' 'SEYAEKSAKGIINIPRGLLKIKMLKIYLDEKQSVFLHCATGVRAIFSAEQLKRVGYLNVSVITSSLDDICNACC' A
#
# COMPACT_ATOMS: atom_id res chain seq x y z
N SER A 1 -1.14 -14.20 -13.74
CA SER A 1 -2.25 -13.47 -13.11
C SER A 1 -2.30 -13.83 -11.63
N GLU A 2 -1.75 -12.96 -10.79
CA GLU A 2 -1.57 -13.16 -9.34
C GLU A 2 -2.60 -12.28 -8.62
N TYR A 3 -3.88 -12.68 -8.64
CA TYR A 3 -5.00 -11.88 -8.12
C TYR A 3 -5.86 -12.66 -7.13
N ALA A 4 -5.24 -13.49 -6.30
CA ALA A 4 -5.98 -14.35 -5.39
C ALA A 4 -5.21 -14.69 -4.11
N GLU A 5 -4.67 -13.71 -3.38
CA GLU A 5 -4.03 -14.02 -2.10
C GLU A 5 -4.43 -13.01 -1.02
N LYS A 6 -5.23 -13.51 -0.07
CA LYS A 6 -5.57 -12.97 1.26
C LYS A 6 -5.49 -11.44 1.40
N SER A 7 -6.63 -10.75 1.26
CA SER A 7 -6.77 -9.39 1.84
C SER A 7 -7.33 -9.51 3.25
N ALA A 8 -6.55 -9.05 4.25
CA ALA A 8 -7.11 -8.78 5.57
C ALA A 8 -8.16 -7.67 5.47
N LYS A 9 -9.10 -7.63 6.41
CA LYS A 9 -10.22 -6.68 6.40
C LYS A 9 -9.67 -5.24 6.45
N GLY A 10 -9.93 -4.45 5.41
CA GLY A 10 -9.41 -3.08 5.27
C GLY A 10 -8.14 -2.94 4.42
N ILE A 11 -7.55 -4.03 3.96
CA ILE A 11 -6.44 -4.00 2.99
C ILE A 11 -7.03 -3.90 1.58
N ILE A 12 -6.51 -2.96 0.80
CA ILE A 12 -6.91 -2.74 -0.59
C ILE A 12 -5.74 -3.11 -1.48
N ASN A 13 -5.90 -4.15 -2.31
CA ASN A 13 -4.91 -4.44 -3.34
C ASN A 13 -5.07 -3.42 -4.48
N ILE A 14 -4.05 -2.58 -4.69
CA ILE A 14 -4.01 -1.61 -5.78
C ILE A 14 -2.78 -1.89 -6.64
N PRO A 15 -2.96 -2.25 -7.92
CA PRO A 15 -1.82 -2.43 -8.81
C PRO A 15 -1.07 -1.11 -8.96
N ARG A 16 0.27 -1.16 -9.01
CA ARG A 16 1.16 0.01 -9.04
C ARG A 16 0.77 1.06 -10.09
N GLY A 17 0.32 0.64 -11.27
CA GLY A 17 -0.11 1.54 -12.35
C GLY A 17 -1.36 2.35 -12.01
N LEU A 18 -2.24 1.83 -11.17
CA LEU A 18 -3.48 2.49 -10.75
C LEU A 18 -3.36 3.18 -9.39
N LEU A 19 -2.28 2.92 -8.64
CA LEU A 19 -2.07 3.45 -7.29
C LEU A 19 -2.15 4.97 -7.25
N LYS A 20 -1.43 5.67 -8.12
CA LYS A 20 -1.44 7.14 -8.16
C LYS A 20 -2.85 7.69 -8.40
N ILE A 21 -3.53 7.17 -9.42
CA ILE A 21 -4.85 7.67 -9.84
C ILE A 21 -5.88 7.41 -8.73
N LYS A 22 -5.83 6.25 -8.09
CA LYS A 22 -6.77 5.87 -7.04
C LYS A 22 -6.52 6.64 -5.75
N MET A 23 -5.25 6.86 -5.39
CA MET A 23 -4.87 7.67 -4.23
C MET A 23 -5.33 9.12 -4.40
N LEU A 24 -5.02 9.75 -5.55
CA LEU A 24 -5.44 11.13 -5.82
C LEU A 24 -6.96 11.32 -5.91
N LYS A 25 -7.71 10.27 -6.24
CA LYS A 25 -9.18 10.35 -6.37
C LYS A 25 -9.92 10.04 -5.08
N ILE A 26 -9.39 9.15 -4.25
CA ILE A 26 -10.08 8.63 -3.06
C ILE A 26 -9.51 9.22 -1.77
N TYR A 27 -8.19 9.43 -1.73
CA TYR A 27 -7.46 9.88 -0.55
C TYR A 27 -6.77 11.20 -0.84
N LEU A 28 -7.56 12.28 -0.90
CA LEU A 28 -7.09 13.63 -1.22
C LEU A 28 -6.22 14.25 -0.12
N ASP A 29 -6.26 13.71 1.10
CA ASP A 29 -5.46 14.19 2.22
C ASP A 29 -4.01 13.68 2.13
N GLU A 30 -3.07 14.62 1.96
CA GLU A 30 -1.63 14.36 1.94
C GLU A 30 -1.09 13.81 3.27
N LYS A 31 -1.79 14.06 4.39
CA LYS A 31 -1.43 13.59 5.73
C LYS A 31 -1.98 12.20 6.03
N GLN A 32 -2.78 11.63 5.13
CA GLN A 32 -3.28 10.26 5.29
C GLN A 32 -2.10 9.29 5.45
N SER A 33 -2.12 8.51 6.54
CA SER A 33 -1.14 7.44 6.72
C SER A 33 -1.41 6.31 5.73
N VAL A 34 -0.43 6.03 4.88
CA VAL A 34 -0.47 4.98 3.86
C VAL A 34 0.58 3.93 4.19
N PHE A 35 0.13 2.70 4.41
CA PHE A 35 0.99 1.55 4.65
C PHE A 35 0.98 0.65 3.43
N LEU A 36 2.16 0.38 2.88
CA LEU A 36 2.35 -0.46 1.70
C LEU A 36 3.07 -1.73 2.09
N HIS A 37 2.56 -2.85 1.61
CA HIS A 37 3.18 -4.15 1.79
C HIS A 37 3.36 -4.83 0.43
N CYS A 38 4.45 -5.57 0.28
CA CYS A 38 4.71 -6.45 -0.85
C CYS A 38 5.45 -7.68 -0.34
N ALA A 39 5.14 -8.86 -0.89
CA ALA A 39 5.78 -10.13 -0.54
C ALA A 39 7.33 -10.08 -0.49
N THR A 40 7.96 -9.24 -1.31
CA THR A 40 9.42 -9.04 -1.37
C THR A 40 9.88 -7.66 -0.90
N GLY A 41 8.97 -6.78 -0.45
CA GLY A 41 9.26 -5.39 -0.08
C GLY A 41 9.58 -4.44 -1.25
N VAL A 42 10.25 -4.91 -2.31
CA VAL A 42 10.73 -4.07 -3.43
C VAL A 42 9.60 -3.27 -4.10
N ARG A 43 8.47 -3.92 -4.46
CA ARG A 43 7.35 -3.24 -5.12
C ARG A 43 6.67 -2.21 -4.20
N ALA A 44 6.69 -2.44 -2.89
CA ALA A 44 6.14 -1.52 -1.90
C ALA A 44 7.03 -0.27 -1.75
N ILE A 45 8.35 -0.43 -1.73
CA ILE A 45 9.31 0.70 -1.70
C ILE A 45 9.14 1.61 -2.91
N PHE A 46 9.11 1.05 -4.13
CA PHE A 46 8.88 1.86 -5.33
C PHE A 46 7.52 2.57 -5.30
N SER A 47 6.48 1.91 -4.81
CA SER A 47 5.15 2.52 -4.68
C SER A 47 5.14 3.66 -3.65
N ALA A 48 5.87 3.48 -2.54
CA ALA A 48 6.00 4.46 -1.48
C ALA A 48 6.74 5.71 -1.96
N GLU A 49 7.86 5.52 -2.65
CA GLU A 49 8.62 6.61 -3.26
C GLU A 49 7.73 7.42 -4.23
N GLN A 50 6.96 6.72 -5.07
CA GLN A 50 6.10 7.36 -6.05
C GLN A 50 4.97 8.17 -5.41
N LEU A 51 4.43 7.74 -4.26
CA LEU A 51 3.43 8.51 -3.51
C LEU A 51 4.05 9.72 -2.81
N LYS A 52 5.24 9.55 -2.21
CA LYS A 52 5.98 10.66 -1.59
C LYS A 52 6.32 11.75 -2.60
N ARG A 53 6.70 11.37 -3.83
CA ARG A 53 6.91 12.30 -4.96
C ARG A 53 5.64 13.03 -5.41
N VAL A 54 4.45 12.49 -5.13
CA VAL A 54 3.16 13.11 -5.46
C VAL A 54 2.68 14.07 -4.36
N GLY A 55 3.28 14.02 -3.17
CA GLY A 55 2.96 14.92 -2.06
C GLY A 55 2.46 14.23 -0.80
N TYR A 56 2.30 12.91 -0.79
CA TYR A 56 1.92 12.20 0.43
C TYR A 56 3.06 12.24 1.46
N LEU A 57 2.75 12.74 2.65
CA LEU A 57 3.74 12.97 3.71
C LEU A 57 3.98 11.70 4.52
N ASN A 58 2.92 10.91 4.74
CA ASN A 58 2.90 9.81 5.69
C ASN A 58 2.83 8.44 4.99
N VAL A 59 3.91 8.06 4.30
CA VAL A 59 3.98 6.78 3.58
C VAL A 59 5.02 5.86 4.20
N SER A 60 4.61 4.66 4.61
CA SER A 60 5.46 3.66 5.26
C SER A 60 5.38 2.31 4.55
N VAL A 61 6.51 1.60 4.51
CA VAL A 61 6.60 0.26 3.92
C VAL A 61 6.68 -0.77 5.04
N ILE A 62 5.79 -1.75 5.00
CA ILE A 62 5.82 -2.90 5.90
C ILE A 62 6.60 -4.01 5.20
N THR A 63 7.68 -4.46 5.86
CA THR A 63 8.55 -5.56 5.40
C THR A 63 8.19 -6.91 6.02
N SER A 64 7.24 -6.94 6.95
CA SER A 64 6.72 -8.16 7.57
C SER A 64 5.90 -8.99 6.59
N SER A 65 5.65 -10.26 6.94
CA SER A 65 4.90 -11.20 6.11
C SER A 65 3.41 -10.81 6.02
N LEU A 66 2.72 -11.24 4.95
CA LEU A 66 1.26 -11.06 4.83
C LEU A 66 0.52 -11.66 6.03
N ASP A 67 0.97 -12.79 6.54
CA ASP A 67 0.36 -13.44 7.70
C ASP A 67 0.47 -12.57 8.97
N ASP A 68 1.59 -11.88 9.20
CA ASP A 68 1.75 -10.95 10.33
C ASP A 68 0.75 -9.79 10.24
N ILE A 69 0.57 -9.22 9.04
CA ILE A 69 -0.37 -8.13 8.79
C ILE A 69 -1.81 -8.62 8.96
N CYS A 70 -2.12 -9.82 8.46
CA CYS A 70 -3.45 -10.40 8.59
C CYS A 70 -3.79 -10.70 10.05
N ASN A 71 -2.81 -11.12 10.85
CA ASN A 71 -2.98 -11.40 12.27
C ASN A 71 -3.12 -10.12 13.10
N ALA A 72 -2.45 -9.02 12.71
CA ALA A 72 -2.59 -7.71 13.36
C ALA A 72 -3.91 -6.97 13.05
N CYS A 73 -4.59 -7.33 11.95
CA CYS A 73 -5.88 -6.76 11.55
C CYS A 73 -7.10 -7.55 12.05
N CYS A 74 -6.91 -8.66 12.77
CA CYS A 74 -7.98 -9.41 13.46
C CYS A 74 -8.13 -8.93 14.90
#